data_AF-A0A8J9YZR0-F1
#
_entry.id   AF-A0A8J9YZR0-F1
#
_cell.length_a   1.000
_cell.length_b   1.000
_cell.length_c   1.000
_cell.angle_alpha   90.00
_cell.angle_beta   90.00
_cell.angle_gamma   90.00
#
_symmetry.space_group_name_H-M   'P 1'
#
loop_
_entity.id
_entity.type
_entity.pdbx_description
1 polymer ?
#
loop_
_entity_poly.entity_id
_entity_poly.type
_entity_poly.pdbx_seq_one_letter_code
_entity_poly.pdbx_strand_id
1 'polypeptide(L)'
;MVARLTTGEVPVLAVGNVPAENQVRAHSGYTRDGQCSYTFVLPPSSVQQCGSGQGEVDLQQIREQMSELQSKYQELTEETSDLRQQNYVLEQRLSVLEGNTKNTTQPGPGDNSSLPSSCTEIVERSGINNQVFYVIDPDGPDRGVLPMVVQCDVDGGTAITLIGHNSKARTHVKVPGVTGRGTYSKDVTYWNSMDQVRAVVDQSNPCKQQIKYECHNSVIWGSDDIPFAWWVTWDGRQADYWGGASPGSGKCSCGQSGTCSGRCNCDANDSTWREDSGFLSHKGDLPVTQLRFGDTNGSVEEGYHTLGKLICYP
;
A
#
# COMPACT_ATOMS: atom_id res chain seq x y z
N MET A 1 -24.20 83.08 6.88
CA MET A 1 -25.27 82.06 6.89
C MET A 1 -24.84 80.94 7.81
N VAL A 2 -25.40 80.90 9.02
CA VAL A 2 -25.17 79.82 9.98
C VAL A 2 -26.17 78.72 9.63
N ALA A 3 -25.72 77.63 9.01
CA ALA A 3 -26.54 76.44 8.84
C ALA A 3 -26.32 75.54 10.06
N ARG A 4 -27.32 75.51 10.96
CA ARG A 4 -27.45 74.47 11.99
C ARG A 4 -27.62 73.12 11.27
N LEU A 5 -26.73 72.18 11.52
CA LEU A 5 -26.98 70.77 11.18
C LEU A 5 -27.48 70.08 12.45
N THR A 6 -28.79 69.87 12.46
CA THR A 6 -29.52 69.07 13.45
C THR A 6 -29.07 67.62 13.39
N THR A 7 -28.80 67.03 14.55
CA THR A 7 -28.72 65.57 14.73
C THR A 7 -30.10 64.98 14.41
N GLY A 8 -30.23 64.29 13.28
CA GLY A 8 -31.42 63.54 12.92
C GLY A 8 -31.16 62.04 13.08
N GLU A 9 -32.02 61.35 13.83
CA GLU A 9 -32.06 59.88 13.83
C GLU A 9 -32.40 59.38 12.42
N VAL A 10 -31.58 58.49 11.88
CA VAL A 10 -31.86 57.79 10.62
C VAL A 10 -32.83 56.64 10.94
N PRO A 11 -33.91 56.43 10.16
CA PRO A 11 -34.89 55.40 10.47
C PRO A 11 -34.25 54.00 10.36
N VAL A 12 -34.53 53.18 11.36
CA VAL A 12 -34.11 51.78 11.48
C VAL A 12 -34.65 50.98 10.29
N LEU A 13 -33.76 50.35 9.51
CA LEU A 13 -34.13 49.27 8.59
C LEU A 13 -34.49 48.05 9.45
N ALA A 14 -35.76 47.93 9.78
CA ALA A 14 -36.29 46.82 10.57
C ALA A 14 -36.30 45.54 9.72
N VAL A 15 -35.30 44.68 9.92
CA VAL A 15 -35.38 43.28 9.46
C VAL A 15 -36.05 42.47 10.58
N GLY A 16 -37.38 42.44 10.56
CA GLY A 16 -38.20 41.55 11.40
C GLY A 16 -38.54 42.04 12.81
N ASN A 17 -39.43 41.30 13.48
CA ASN A 17 -39.95 41.54 14.84
C ASN A 17 -38.89 41.20 15.91
N VAL A 18 -37.80 41.96 15.95
CA VAL A 18 -36.78 41.84 17.00
C VAL A 18 -37.15 42.78 18.16
N PRO A 19 -37.27 42.27 19.41
CA PRO A 19 -37.51 43.08 20.60
C PRO A 19 -36.53 44.25 20.71
N ALA A 20 -36.98 45.41 21.20
CA ALA A 20 -36.20 46.66 21.19
C ALA A 20 -34.85 46.54 21.92
N GLU A 21 -34.74 45.67 22.94
CA GLU A 21 -33.49 45.37 23.63
C GLU A 21 -32.46 44.60 22.80
N ASN A 22 -32.85 44.03 21.66
CA ASN A 22 -31.99 43.18 20.80
C ASN A 22 -31.69 43.81 19.43
N GLN A 23 -32.08 45.08 19.23
CA GLN A 23 -31.78 45.80 17.98
C GLN A 23 -30.41 46.47 18.04
N VAL A 24 -29.59 46.27 17.00
CA VAL A 24 -28.29 46.93 16.84
C VAL A 24 -28.50 48.40 16.45
N ARG A 25 -27.94 49.33 17.23
CA ARG A 25 -27.97 50.77 16.88
C ARG A 25 -26.67 51.19 16.21
N ALA A 26 -26.82 51.85 15.06
CA ALA A 26 -25.72 52.50 14.37
C ALA A 26 -25.81 54.01 14.60
N HIS A 27 -24.72 54.61 15.09
CA HIS A 27 -24.57 56.06 15.14
C HIS A 27 -23.58 56.50 14.07
N SER A 28 -24.00 57.42 13.21
CA SER A 28 -23.15 58.04 12.21
C SER A 28 -22.77 59.46 12.63
N GLY A 29 -21.47 59.76 12.62
CA GLY A 29 -20.95 61.11 12.84
C GLY A 29 -20.03 61.53 11.70
N TYR A 30 -19.98 62.83 11.42
CA TYR A 30 -19.02 63.41 10.48
C TYR A 30 -17.88 64.05 11.26
N THR A 31 -16.63 63.69 10.94
CA THR A 31 -15.46 64.40 11.46
C THR A 31 -15.24 65.70 10.69
N ARG A 32 -14.50 66.67 11.27
CA ARG A 32 -14.27 68.00 10.66
C ARG A 32 -13.60 67.93 9.28
N ASP A 33 -12.96 66.81 8.94
CA ASP A 33 -12.28 66.59 7.66
C ASP A 33 -13.16 65.87 6.63
N GLY A 34 -14.47 65.73 6.89
CA GLY A 34 -15.44 65.20 5.94
C GLY A 34 -15.49 63.67 5.85
N GLN A 35 -14.83 62.94 6.75
CA GLN A 35 -14.96 61.48 6.82
C GLN A 35 -16.15 61.06 7.69
N CYS A 36 -16.98 60.15 7.19
CA CYS A 36 -18.02 59.49 7.97
C CYS A 36 -17.41 58.41 8.86
N SER A 37 -17.70 58.45 10.16
CA SER A 37 -17.45 57.34 11.07
C SER A 37 -18.78 56.73 11.53
N TYR A 38 -18.87 55.40 11.48
CA TYR A 38 -20.01 54.65 12.01
C TYR A 38 -19.57 53.89 13.26
N THR A 39 -20.36 53.98 14.32
CA THR A 39 -20.18 53.20 15.55
C THR A 39 -21.41 52.33 15.76
N PHE A 40 -21.20 51.02 15.85
CA PHE A 40 -22.26 50.06 16.13
C PHE A 40 -22.21 49.67 17.61
N VAL A 41 -23.33 49.80 18.31
CA VAL A 41 -23.46 49.35 19.70
C VAL A 41 -24.29 48.07 19.70
N LEU A 42 -23.66 46.97 20.10
CA LEU A 42 -24.30 45.66 20.22
C LEU A 42 -25.04 45.57 21.57
N PRO A 43 -26.22 44.92 21.61
CA PRO A 43 -26.95 44.73 22.85
C PRO A 43 -26.21 43.80 23.84
N PRO A 44 -26.46 43.94 25.17
CA PRO A 44 -25.74 43.18 26.20
C PRO A 44 -25.85 41.65 26.03
N SER A 45 -26.97 41.17 25.48
CA SER A 45 -27.26 39.77 25.17
C SER A 45 -26.36 39.18 24.07
N SER A 46 -25.80 40.01 23.18
CA SER A 46 -24.84 39.55 22.15
C SER A 46 -23.39 39.45 22.65
N VAL A 47 -23.06 39.98 23.83
CA VAL A 47 -21.70 39.85 24.40
C VAL A 47 -21.41 38.39 24.80
N GLN A 48 -22.45 37.59 25.09
CA GLN A 48 -22.33 36.16 25.41
C GLN A 48 -22.09 35.26 24.20
N GLN A 49 -22.20 35.78 22.97
CA GLN A 49 -22.07 35.01 21.72
C GLN A 49 -21.00 35.55 20.75
N CYS A 50 -20.11 36.43 21.19
CA CYS A 50 -18.78 36.50 20.59
C CYS A 50 -17.98 35.29 21.09
N GLY A 51 -18.31 34.12 20.53
CA GLY A 51 -17.66 32.86 20.88
C GLY A 51 -16.15 32.99 20.74
N SER A 52 -15.44 32.78 21.85
CA SER A 52 -14.11 32.18 21.75
C SER A 52 -14.34 30.81 21.13
N GLY A 53 -14.20 30.71 19.81
CA GLY A 53 -14.05 29.43 19.14
C GLY A 53 -12.77 28.77 19.65
N GLN A 54 -12.85 28.13 20.82
CA GLN A 54 -11.94 27.06 21.18
C GLN A 54 -12.36 25.84 20.35
N GLY A 55 -12.04 25.88 19.06
CA GLY A 55 -11.30 24.75 18.53
C GLY A 55 -9.94 24.84 19.20
N GLU A 56 -9.86 24.37 20.46
CA GLU A 56 -8.58 24.21 21.12
C GLU A 56 -7.88 23.13 20.33
N VAL A 57 -7.10 23.57 19.35
CA VAL A 57 -6.07 22.75 18.75
C VAL A 57 -5.27 22.25 19.94
N ASP A 58 -5.39 20.96 20.25
CA ASP A 58 -4.63 20.34 21.32
C ASP A 58 -3.15 20.43 20.91
N LEU A 59 -2.52 21.54 21.31
CA LEU A 59 -1.14 21.87 20.99
C LEU A 59 -0.19 20.81 21.56
N GLN A 60 -0.64 20.07 22.58
CA GLN A 60 0.09 18.94 23.12
C GLN A 60 0.01 17.75 22.16
N GLN A 61 -1.20 17.40 21.69
CA GLN A 61 -1.38 16.36 20.67
C GLN A 61 -0.63 16.67 19.37
N ILE A 62 -0.66 17.91 18.87
CA ILE A 62 0.12 18.30 17.69
C ILE A 62 1.61 18.22 17.95
N ARG A 63 2.08 18.63 19.13
CA ARG A 63 3.51 18.54 19.47
C ARG A 63 3.97 17.08 19.56
N GLU A 64 3.14 16.20 20.10
CA GLU A 64 3.40 14.76 20.16
C GLU A 64 3.45 14.16 18.76
N GLN A 65 2.47 14.46 17.90
CA GLN A 65 2.45 14.03 16.50
C GLN A 65 3.64 14.58 15.70
N MET A 66 4.03 15.83 15.92
CA MET A 66 5.21 16.43 15.30
C MET A 66 6.50 15.76 15.76
N SER A 67 6.61 15.42 17.05
CA SER A 67 7.77 14.70 17.58
C SER A 67 7.86 13.27 17.02
N GLU A 68 6.74 12.57 16.91
CA GLU A 68 6.69 11.23 16.34
C GLU A 68 7.04 11.26 14.84
N LEU A 69 6.49 12.23 14.10
CA LEU A 69 6.78 12.43 12.69
C LEU A 69 8.25 12.78 12.46
N GLN A 70 8.85 13.61 13.31
CA GLN A 70 10.28 13.92 13.27
C GLN A 70 11.14 12.69 13.53
N SER A 71 10.77 11.85 14.49
CA SER A 71 11.47 10.58 14.76
C SER A 71 11.41 9.64 13.55
N LYS A 72 10.21 9.48 12.96
CA LYS A 72 10.01 8.67 11.74
C LYS A 72 10.78 9.22 10.54
N TYR A 73 10.83 10.55 10.39
CA TYR A 73 11.59 11.19 9.32
C TYR A 73 13.10 10.97 9.48
N GLN A 74 13.61 11.01 10.70
CA GLN A 74 15.02 10.75 11.00
C GLN A 74 15.39 9.29 10.68
N GLU A 75 14.58 8.34 11.15
CA GLU A 75 14.77 6.90 10.88
C GLU A 75 14.71 6.60 9.38
N LEU A 76 13.73 7.17 8.67
CA LEU A 76 13.61 7.03 7.21
C LEU A 76 14.81 7.65 6.47
N THR A 77 15.36 8.75 7.00
CA THR A 77 16.55 9.39 6.43
C THR A 77 17.80 8.51 6.60
N GLU A 78 17.94 7.87 7.75
CA GLU A 78 19.01 6.89 8.03
C GLU A 78 18.87 5.67 7.12
N GLU A 79 17.67 5.08 7.00
CA GLU A 79 17.41 3.95 6.11
C GLU A 79 17.70 4.30 4.64
N THR A 80 17.32 5.51 4.20
CA THR A 80 17.61 6.00 2.86
C THR A 80 19.12 6.17 2.63
N SER A 81 19.86 6.63 3.64
CA SER A 81 21.32 6.75 3.59
C SER A 81 21.98 5.38 3.45
N ASP A 82 21.55 4.41 4.24
CA ASP A 82 22.07 3.04 4.19
C ASP A 82 21.76 2.36 2.86
N LEU A 83 20.54 2.52 2.35
CA LEU A 83 20.16 2.00 1.03
C LEU A 83 21.00 2.63 -0.08
N ARG A 84 21.27 3.94 -0.03
CA ARG A 84 22.17 4.62 -0.99
C ARG A 84 23.58 4.05 -0.91
N GLN A 85 24.09 3.82 0.30
CA GLN A 85 25.41 3.23 0.50
C GLN A 85 25.46 1.79 -0.04
N GLN A 86 24.42 0.98 0.19
CA GLN A 86 24.32 -0.36 -0.36
C GLN A 86 24.26 -0.35 -1.88
N ASN A 87 23.48 0.56 -2.49
CA ASN A 87 23.42 0.72 -3.94
C ASN A 87 24.77 1.09 -4.52
N TYR A 88 25.49 2.04 -3.91
CA TYR A 88 26.85 2.39 -4.34
C TYR A 88 27.80 1.17 -4.29
N VAL A 89 27.79 0.42 -3.20
CA VAL A 89 28.61 -0.80 -3.08
C VAL A 89 28.21 -1.86 -4.11
N LEU A 90 26.91 -2.02 -4.38
CA LEU A 90 26.39 -2.93 -5.40
C LEU A 90 26.85 -2.51 -6.80
N GLU A 91 26.78 -1.22 -7.14
CA GLU A 91 27.27 -0.68 -8.40
C GLU A 91 28.77 -0.92 -8.58
N GLN A 92 29.57 -0.72 -7.52
CA GLN A 92 31.00 -1.03 -7.56
C GLN A 92 31.26 -2.53 -7.79
N ARG A 93 30.52 -3.41 -7.11
CA ARG A 93 30.62 -4.87 -7.31
C ARG A 93 30.19 -5.26 -8.71
N LEU A 94 29.13 -4.66 -9.24
CA LEU A 94 28.64 -4.89 -10.59
C LEU A 94 29.70 -4.50 -11.63
N SER A 95 30.35 -3.35 -11.47
CA SER A 95 31.44 -2.92 -12.36
C SER A 95 32.64 -3.89 -12.36
N VAL A 96 32.99 -4.44 -11.19
CA VAL A 96 34.04 -5.48 -11.09
C VAL A 96 33.61 -6.77 -11.79
N LEU A 97 32.35 -7.19 -11.62
CA LEU A 97 31.79 -8.36 -12.31
C LEU A 97 31.79 -8.14 -13.83
N GLU A 98 31.31 -7.00 -14.32
CA GLU A 98 31.34 -6.64 -15.74
C GLU A 98 32.75 -6.64 -16.32
N GLY A 99 33.75 -6.18 -15.55
CA GLY A 99 35.16 -6.25 -15.93
C GLY A 99 35.67 -7.68 -16.07
N ASN A 100 35.26 -8.57 -15.15
CA ASN A 100 35.59 -9.99 -15.22
C ASN A 100 34.90 -10.69 -16.41
N THR A 101 33.64 -10.33 -16.70
CA THR A 101 32.89 -10.84 -17.86
C THR A 101 33.53 -10.42 -19.19
N LYS A 102 34.04 -9.18 -19.29
CA LYS A 102 34.81 -8.70 -20.46
C LYS A 102 36.10 -9.49 -20.68
N ASN A 103 36.76 -9.93 -19.61
CA ASN A 103 37.93 -10.82 -19.71
C ASN A 103 37.56 -12.28 -20.04
N THR A 104 36.28 -12.67 -19.92
CA THR A 104 35.75 -13.97 -20.38
C THR A 104 35.09 -13.88 -21.76
N THR A 105 35.04 -12.70 -22.39
CA THR A 105 34.43 -12.52 -23.73
C THR A 105 35.41 -12.82 -24.86
N GLN A 106 35.95 -14.03 -24.85
CA GLN A 106 36.27 -14.75 -26.09
C GLN A 106 35.66 -16.15 -25.89
N PRO A 107 34.49 -16.45 -26.46
CA PRO A 107 34.16 -17.84 -26.71
C PRO A 107 35.29 -18.36 -27.61
N GLY A 108 36.11 -19.26 -27.08
CA GLY A 108 36.94 -20.07 -27.96
C GLY A 108 36.02 -20.71 -29.01
N PRO A 109 36.46 -20.83 -30.28
CA PRO A 109 35.65 -21.48 -31.30
C PRO A 109 35.50 -22.95 -30.90
N GLY A 110 34.39 -23.30 -30.21
CA GLY A 110 34.12 -24.66 -29.79
C GLY A 110 33.22 -24.89 -28.56
N ASP A 111 32.81 -23.88 -27.77
CA ASP A 111 31.96 -24.16 -26.60
C ASP A 111 30.46 -23.97 -26.91
N ASN A 112 29.78 -25.09 -27.12
CA ASN A 112 28.34 -25.18 -27.36
C ASN A 112 27.58 -25.17 -26.01
N SER A 113 27.84 -24.19 -25.15
CA SER A 113 27.22 -24.11 -23.82
C SER A 113 25.91 -23.33 -23.88
N SER A 114 24.80 -24.02 -24.14
CA SER A 114 23.47 -23.44 -23.98
C SER A 114 23.29 -22.96 -22.53
N LEU A 115 22.57 -21.84 -22.37
CA LEU A 115 22.13 -21.40 -21.04
C LEU A 115 21.35 -22.54 -20.38
N PRO A 116 21.48 -22.72 -19.05
CA PRO A 116 20.67 -23.69 -18.34
C PRO A 116 19.19 -23.28 -18.39
N SER A 117 18.31 -24.25 -18.56
CA SER A 117 16.86 -24.02 -18.62
C SER A 117 16.21 -23.83 -17.25
N SER A 118 16.87 -24.28 -16.18
CA SER A 118 16.29 -24.28 -14.84
C SER A 118 17.35 -24.30 -13.73
N CYS A 119 16.92 -24.03 -12.50
CA CYS A 119 17.77 -24.21 -11.32
C CYS A 119 18.19 -25.68 -11.11
N THR A 120 17.38 -26.64 -11.56
CA THR A 120 17.73 -28.06 -11.55
C THR A 120 18.96 -28.33 -12.40
N GLU A 121 18.97 -27.82 -13.63
CA GLU A 121 20.11 -27.98 -14.52
C GLU A 121 21.37 -27.29 -13.98
N ILE A 122 21.23 -26.15 -13.29
CA ILE A 122 22.35 -25.49 -12.61
C ILE A 122 22.94 -26.39 -11.51
N VAL A 123 22.09 -27.00 -10.68
CA VAL A 123 22.53 -27.93 -9.62
C VAL A 123 23.27 -29.11 -10.23
N GLU A 124 22.76 -29.69 -11.31
CA GLU A 124 23.37 -30.83 -12.00
C GLU A 124 24.72 -30.50 -12.64
N ARG A 125 24.85 -29.31 -13.24
CA ARG A 125 26.09 -28.88 -13.91
C ARG A 125 27.18 -28.44 -12.94
N SER A 126 26.83 -27.77 -11.85
CA SER A 126 27.80 -26.96 -11.08
C SER A 126 27.62 -27.02 -9.57
N GLY A 127 26.49 -27.54 -9.08
CA GLY A 127 26.02 -27.29 -7.72
C GLY A 127 25.53 -25.84 -7.52
N ILE A 128 24.78 -25.60 -6.45
CA ILE A 128 24.37 -24.25 -6.03
C ILE A 128 25.30 -23.77 -4.92
N ASN A 129 25.79 -22.53 -5.03
CA ASN A 129 26.27 -21.76 -3.90
C ASN A 129 25.08 -20.98 -3.33
N ASN A 130 24.72 -21.21 -2.07
CA ASN A 130 23.58 -20.53 -1.45
C ASN A 130 23.72 -19.00 -1.60
N GLN A 131 22.65 -18.32 -2.05
CA GLN A 131 22.51 -16.87 -2.29
C GLN A 131 23.06 -16.31 -3.62
N VAL A 132 23.18 -17.11 -4.69
CA VAL A 132 23.57 -16.63 -6.02
C VAL A 132 22.37 -16.49 -6.96
N PHE A 133 22.39 -15.43 -7.77
CA PHE A 133 21.49 -15.24 -8.90
C PHE A 133 22.10 -15.87 -10.16
N TYR A 134 21.28 -16.56 -10.94
CA TYR A 134 21.68 -17.23 -12.17
C TYR A 134 20.83 -16.74 -13.34
N VAL A 135 21.41 -16.76 -14.54
CA VAL A 135 20.65 -16.56 -15.79
C VAL A 135 20.18 -17.93 -16.26
N ILE A 136 18.88 -18.08 -16.44
CA ILE A 136 18.27 -19.25 -17.06
C ILE A 136 17.53 -18.87 -18.34
N ASP A 137 17.39 -19.83 -19.24
CA ASP A 137 16.58 -19.71 -20.45
C ASP A 137 15.44 -20.75 -20.39
N PRO A 138 14.31 -20.41 -19.76
CA PRO A 138 13.31 -21.41 -19.39
C PRO A 138 12.71 -22.10 -20.62
N ASP A 139 12.28 -21.38 -21.65
CA ASP A 139 11.73 -21.99 -22.87
C ASP A 139 12.81 -22.51 -23.84
N GLY A 140 14.06 -22.13 -23.60
CA GLY A 140 15.21 -22.57 -24.36
C GLY A 140 15.49 -21.66 -25.57
N PRO A 141 16.63 -21.89 -26.24
CA PRO A 141 17.14 -20.94 -27.21
C PRO A 141 16.17 -20.78 -28.40
N ASP A 142 16.01 -19.53 -28.82
CA ASP A 142 15.23 -19.12 -29.98
C ASP A 142 13.73 -19.50 -29.92
N ARG A 143 13.16 -19.65 -28.71
CA ARG A 143 11.74 -20.02 -28.52
C ARG A 143 10.78 -18.88 -28.19
N GLY A 144 11.30 -17.66 -28.00
CA GLY A 144 10.52 -16.43 -27.98
C GLY A 144 10.46 -15.72 -26.63
N VAL A 145 10.77 -16.41 -25.52
CA VAL A 145 10.99 -15.77 -24.22
C VAL A 145 12.48 -15.51 -24.05
N LEU A 146 12.82 -14.34 -23.50
CA LEU A 146 14.22 -13.97 -23.27
C LEU A 146 14.76 -14.65 -22.02
N PRO A 147 16.07 -14.96 -21.94
CA PRO A 147 16.71 -15.41 -20.72
C PRO A 147 16.46 -14.45 -19.55
N MET A 148 16.34 -15.00 -18.35
CA MET A 148 15.92 -14.27 -17.15
C MET A 148 16.83 -14.52 -15.96
N VAL A 149 16.88 -13.56 -15.03
CA VAL A 149 17.66 -13.69 -13.79
C VAL A 149 16.76 -14.25 -12.70
N VAL A 150 17.16 -15.37 -12.11
CA VAL A 150 16.46 -16.02 -11.01
C VAL A 150 17.40 -16.26 -9.84
N GLN A 151 16.83 -16.39 -8.65
CA GLN A 151 17.58 -16.96 -7.52
C GLN A 151 17.32 -18.46 -7.48
N CYS A 152 18.38 -19.25 -7.42
CA CYS A 152 18.29 -20.69 -7.20
C CYS A 152 18.59 -21.01 -5.73
N ASP A 153 17.84 -21.96 -5.18
CA ASP A 153 18.03 -22.45 -3.81
C ASP A 153 17.75 -23.96 -3.76
N VAL A 154 18.01 -24.61 -2.63
CA VAL A 154 17.73 -26.03 -2.41
C VAL A 154 16.78 -26.17 -1.23
N ASP A 155 15.57 -26.67 -1.48
CA ASP A 155 14.57 -26.97 -0.46
C ASP A 155 14.39 -28.49 -0.33
N GLY A 156 14.76 -29.05 0.83
CA GLY A 156 14.65 -30.49 1.09
C GLY A 156 15.39 -31.38 0.09
N GLY A 157 16.49 -30.88 -0.50
CA GLY A 157 17.25 -31.58 -1.54
C GLY A 157 16.73 -31.36 -2.97
N THR A 158 15.65 -30.59 -3.15
CA THR A 158 15.10 -30.23 -4.46
C THR A 158 15.59 -28.84 -4.85
N ALA A 159 16.15 -28.70 -6.06
CA ALA A 159 16.49 -27.40 -6.62
C ALA A 159 15.21 -26.58 -6.86
N ILE A 160 15.15 -25.35 -6.37
CA ILE A 160 13.98 -24.47 -6.52
C ILE A 160 14.35 -23.15 -7.16
N THR A 161 13.42 -22.59 -7.90
CA THR A 161 13.51 -21.28 -8.53
C THR A 161 12.71 -20.27 -7.72
N LEU A 162 13.39 -19.23 -7.23
CA LEU A 162 12.82 -18.13 -6.47
C LEU A 162 12.73 -16.87 -7.34
N ILE A 163 11.52 -16.39 -7.59
CA ILE A 163 11.26 -15.18 -8.37
C ILE A 163 10.74 -14.07 -7.45
N GLY A 164 11.47 -12.95 -7.42
CA GLY A 164 11.15 -11.83 -6.55
C GLY A 164 10.40 -10.68 -7.22
N HIS A 165 9.85 -9.82 -6.37
CA HIS A 165 9.00 -8.68 -6.70
C HIS A 165 9.13 -7.58 -5.63
N ASN A 166 8.48 -6.43 -5.87
CA ASN A 166 8.55 -5.21 -5.06
C ASN A 166 7.63 -5.14 -3.81
N SER A 167 6.96 -6.24 -3.43
CA SER A 167 5.85 -6.22 -2.46
C SER A 167 6.03 -7.22 -1.31
N LYS A 168 7.28 -7.44 -0.90
CA LYS A 168 7.64 -8.41 0.17
C LYS A 168 7.53 -7.86 1.58
N ALA A 169 7.56 -6.55 1.74
CA ALA A 169 7.50 -5.91 3.06
C ALA A 169 6.08 -5.96 3.62
N ARG A 170 5.98 -6.12 4.95
CA ARG A 170 4.71 -5.93 5.66
C ARG A 170 4.24 -4.51 5.46
N THR A 171 3.16 -4.32 4.71
CA THR A 171 2.71 -3.00 4.26
C THR A 171 1.36 -2.67 4.88
N HIS A 172 1.26 -1.50 5.49
CA HIS A 172 0.03 -1.02 6.11
C HIS A 172 -1.06 -0.76 5.07
N VAL A 173 -2.28 -1.15 5.41
CA VAL A 173 -3.50 -0.96 4.63
C VAL A 173 -4.39 0.00 5.40
N LYS A 174 -4.42 1.25 4.92
CA LYS A 174 -5.34 2.27 5.38
C LYS A 174 -5.61 3.23 4.23
N VAL A 175 -6.88 3.47 3.92
CA VAL A 175 -7.28 4.50 2.95
C VAL A 175 -8.29 5.44 3.61
N PRO A 176 -7.81 6.52 4.26
CA PRO A 176 -8.70 7.45 4.95
C PRO A 176 -9.73 8.07 4.01
N GLY A 177 -10.99 8.10 4.43
CA GLY A 177 -12.07 8.81 3.73
C GLY A 177 -12.56 8.14 2.43
N VAL A 178 -12.02 6.99 2.05
CA VAL A 178 -12.51 6.22 0.90
C VAL A 178 -13.20 4.96 1.39
N THR A 179 -14.50 4.87 1.13
CA THR A 179 -15.31 3.71 1.48
C THR A 179 -15.43 2.77 0.29
N GLY A 180 -15.24 1.46 0.49
CA GLY A 180 -15.53 0.47 -0.55
C GLY A 180 -14.56 -0.71 -0.58
N ARG A 181 -14.98 -1.73 -1.33
CA ARG A 181 -14.26 -2.98 -1.58
C ARG A 181 -13.03 -2.75 -2.44
N GLY A 182 -11.88 -3.32 -2.08
CA GLY A 182 -10.66 -3.22 -2.87
C GLY A 182 -10.20 -1.80 -3.21
N THR A 183 -10.56 -0.82 -2.37
CA THR A 183 -10.22 0.59 -2.52
C THR A 183 -8.73 0.83 -2.34
N TYR A 184 -8.10 0.10 -1.41
CA TYR A 184 -6.67 -0.06 -1.40
C TYR A 184 -6.25 -1.00 -2.53
N SER A 185 -5.27 -0.58 -3.32
CA SER A 185 -4.64 -1.41 -4.34
C SER A 185 -3.12 -1.34 -4.24
N LYS A 186 -2.46 -2.49 -4.33
CA LYS A 186 -1.01 -2.60 -4.47
C LYS A 186 -0.67 -3.44 -5.69
N ASP A 187 -0.10 -2.80 -6.71
CA ASP A 187 0.46 -3.49 -7.87
C ASP A 187 1.74 -4.23 -7.48
N VAL A 188 1.86 -5.47 -7.94
CA VAL A 188 3.01 -6.34 -7.72
C VAL A 188 3.87 -6.35 -8.97
N THR A 189 5.03 -5.72 -8.89
CA THR A 189 5.98 -5.66 -10.00
C THR A 189 7.08 -6.69 -9.77
N TYR A 190 7.14 -7.69 -10.65
CA TYR A 190 8.22 -8.67 -10.72
C TYR A 190 9.46 -8.08 -11.39
N TRP A 191 10.64 -8.55 -11.01
CA TRP A 191 11.90 -8.09 -11.62
C TRP A 191 12.13 -8.66 -13.03
N ASN A 192 11.42 -9.74 -13.38
CA ASN A 192 11.39 -10.33 -14.70
C ASN A 192 10.04 -10.03 -15.37
N SER A 193 9.98 -10.10 -16.70
CA SER A 193 8.73 -9.88 -17.44
C SER A 193 7.70 -10.96 -17.11
N MET A 194 6.41 -10.66 -17.31
CA MET A 194 5.36 -11.65 -17.05
C MET A 194 5.54 -12.90 -17.93
N ASP A 195 5.95 -12.74 -19.19
CA ASP A 195 6.23 -13.86 -20.10
C ASP A 195 7.35 -14.76 -19.56
N GLN A 196 8.43 -14.17 -19.02
CA GLN A 196 9.52 -14.92 -18.39
C GLN A 196 9.06 -15.66 -17.14
N VAL A 197 8.31 -14.99 -16.26
CA VAL A 197 7.78 -15.61 -15.04
C VAL A 197 6.84 -16.76 -15.40
N ARG A 198 5.97 -16.56 -16.40
CA ARG A 198 5.05 -17.60 -16.88
C ARG A 198 5.78 -18.76 -17.54
N ALA A 199 6.84 -18.53 -18.30
CA ALA A 199 7.65 -19.61 -18.87
C ALA A 199 8.22 -20.55 -17.79
N VAL A 200 8.70 -20.00 -16.66
CA VAL A 200 9.11 -20.82 -15.51
C VAL A 200 7.90 -21.53 -14.90
N VAL A 201 6.82 -20.80 -14.61
CA VAL A 201 5.63 -21.37 -13.98
C VAL A 201 5.09 -22.54 -14.80
N ASP A 202 4.98 -22.39 -16.12
CA ASP A 202 4.43 -23.37 -17.05
C ASP A 202 5.27 -24.65 -17.13
N GLN A 203 6.58 -24.56 -16.90
CA GLN A 203 7.48 -25.71 -16.91
C GLN A 203 7.67 -26.37 -15.55
N SER A 204 7.41 -25.65 -14.47
CA SER A 204 7.49 -26.15 -13.10
C SER A 204 6.28 -26.98 -12.69
N ASN A 205 6.46 -27.96 -11.80
CA ASN A 205 5.36 -28.83 -11.38
C ASN A 205 4.51 -28.22 -10.25
N PRO A 206 5.04 -27.89 -9.05
CA PRO A 206 4.37 -26.89 -8.24
C PRO A 206 5.09 -25.55 -8.28
N CYS A 207 4.31 -24.49 -8.50
CA CYS A 207 4.65 -23.16 -8.05
C CYS A 207 3.73 -22.76 -6.90
N LYS A 208 4.27 -22.07 -5.90
CA LYS A 208 3.53 -21.55 -4.77
C LYS A 208 3.98 -20.15 -4.40
N GLN A 209 3.07 -19.36 -3.87
CA GLN A 209 3.35 -18.02 -3.38
C GLN A 209 2.67 -17.79 -2.04
N GLN A 210 3.42 -17.39 -1.03
CA GLN A 210 2.87 -17.09 0.30
C GLN A 210 2.12 -15.76 0.24
N ILE A 211 0.88 -15.74 0.74
CA ILE A 211 0.11 -14.52 0.98
C ILE A 211 -0.28 -14.46 2.46
N LYS A 212 -0.31 -13.25 3.02
CA LYS A 212 -0.74 -13.00 4.39
C LYS A 212 -1.47 -11.68 4.48
N TYR A 213 -2.58 -11.69 5.23
CA TYR A 213 -3.29 -10.50 5.65
C TYR A 213 -3.50 -10.53 7.15
N GLU A 214 -3.03 -9.49 7.82
CA GLU A 214 -3.32 -9.17 9.21
C GLU A 214 -4.40 -8.10 9.22
N CYS A 215 -5.41 -8.26 10.05
CA CYS A 215 -6.64 -7.48 9.97
C CYS A 215 -7.11 -7.10 11.37
N HIS A 216 -7.65 -5.88 11.48
CA HIS A 216 -8.30 -5.37 12.66
C HIS A 216 -9.57 -4.66 12.22
N ASN A 217 -10.73 -5.28 12.51
CA ASN A 217 -12.03 -4.88 11.96
C ASN A 217 -12.00 -4.63 10.45
N SER A 218 -11.35 -5.54 9.70
CA SER A 218 -11.27 -5.45 8.26
C SER A 218 -11.44 -6.83 7.68
N VAL A 219 -12.52 -7.04 6.93
CA VAL A 219 -12.93 -8.37 6.48
C VAL A 219 -12.35 -8.75 5.12
N ILE A 220 -12.20 -10.06 4.88
CA ILE A 220 -11.91 -10.58 3.54
C ILE A 220 -13.23 -10.74 2.78
N TRP A 221 -14.21 -11.36 3.41
CA TRP A 221 -15.53 -11.61 2.84
C TRP A 221 -16.60 -10.77 3.54
N GLY A 222 -17.41 -10.05 2.75
CA GLY A 222 -18.59 -9.37 3.26
C GLY A 222 -19.69 -10.36 3.66
N SER A 223 -20.62 -9.90 4.50
CA SER A 223 -21.81 -10.66 4.92
C SER A 223 -22.79 -10.95 3.78
N ASP A 224 -22.68 -10.23 2.66
CA ASP A 224 -23.40 -10.44 1.39
C ASP A 224 -22.65 -11.38 0.44
N ASP A 225 -21.65 -12.11 0.94
CA ASP A 225 -20.79 -13.05 0.21
C ASP A 225 -19.87 -12.42 -0.85
N ILE A 226 -19.81 -11.09 -0.93
CA ILE A 226 -18.95 -10.36 -1.87
C ILE A 226 -17.68 -9.89 -1.13
N PRO A 227 -16.48 -10.14 -1.66
CA PRO A 227 -15.23 -9.87 -0.95
C PRO A 227 -14.91 -8.37 -0.84
N PHE A 228 -14.34 -7.99 0.30
CA PHE A 228 -13.69 -6.70 0.51
C PHE A 228 -12.20 -6.76 0.18
N ALA A 229 -11.57 -7.92 0.32
CA ALA A 229 -10.18 -8.16 -0.01
C ALA A 229 -10.00 -9.34 -0.98
N TRP A 230 -9.08 -9.20 -1.92
CA TRP A 230 -8.71 -10.26 -2.86
C TRP A 230 -7.32 -10.01 -3.42
N TRP A 231 -6.76 -11.03 -4.06
CA TRP A 231 -5.58 -10.91 -4.90
C TRP A 231 -5.99 -11.10 -6.36
N VAL A 232 -5.19 -10.57 -7.27
CA VAL A 232 -5.43 -10.64 -8.72
C VAL A 232 -4.42 -11.61 -9.33
N THR A 233 -4.95 -12.50 -10.17
CA THR A 233 -4.18 -13.52 -10.90
C THR A 233 -3.32 -12.91 -12.00
N TRP A 234 -2.42 -13.70 -12.57
CA TRP A 234 -1.54 -13.23 -13.66
C TRP A 234 -2.29 -12.74 -14.91
N ASP A 235 -3.46 -13.32 -15.18
CA ASP A 235 -4.35 -12.98 -16.29
C ASP A 235 -5.40 -11.91 -15.93
N GLY A 236 -5.26 -11.26 -14.78
CA GLY A 236 -6.09 -10.11 -14.39
C GLY A 236 -7.43 -10.46 -13.76
N ARG A 237 -7.69 -11.75 -13.48
CA ARG A 237 -8.92 -12.16 -12.78
C ARG A 237 -8.79 -11.88 -11.29
N GLN A 238 -9.91 -11.50 -10.69
CA GLN A 238 -10.04 -11.47 -9.25
C GLN A 238 -10.13 -12.91 -8.72
N ALA A 239 -9.25 -13.27 -7.80
CA ALA A 239 -9.29 -14.57 -7.15
C ALA A 239 -10.46 -14.68 -6.16
N ASP A 240 -10.99 -15.88 -6.02
CA ASP A 240 -12.16 -16.21 -5.18
C ASP A 240 -11.80 -17.06 -3.95
N TYR A 241 -10.52 -17.14 -3.60
CA TYR A 241 -10.00 -17.90 -2.48
C TYR A 241 -8.74 -17.24 -1.91
N TRP A 242 -8.39 -17.59 -0.68
CA TRP A 242 -7.21 -17.05 0.00
C TRP A 242 -6.10 -18.09 0.21
N GLY A 243 -4.98 -17.67 0.81
CA GLY A 243 -3.85 -18.54 1.13
C GLY A 243 -4.26 -19.84 1.84
N GLY A 244 -3.73 -20.96 1.36
CA GLY A 244 -4.01 -22.31 1.86
C GLY A 244 -5.36 -22.88 1.44
N ALA A 245 -6.20 -22.12 0.73
CA ALA A 245 -7.47 -22.60 0.21
C ALA A 245 -7.41 -23.02 -1.26
N SER A 246 -8.46 -23.69 -1.73
CA SER A 246 -8.65 -24.14 -3.11
C SER A 246 -9.39 -23.09 -3.95
N PRO A 247 -9.10 -22.95 -5.26
CA PRO A 247 -9.90 -22.15 -6.18
C PRO A 247 -11.38 -22.50 -6.13
N GLY A 248 -12.26 -21.51 -6.22
CA GLY A 248 -13.72 -21.68 -6.14
C GLY A 248 -14.26 -21.84 -4.72
N SER A 249 -13.40 -21.86 -3.69
CA SER A 249 -13.86 -22.16 -2.33
C SER A 249 -14.57 -21.00 -1.63
N GLY A 250 -14.33 -19.74 -2.04
CA GLY A 250 -14.87 -18.57 -1.35
C GLY A 250 -14.34 -18.42 0.08
N LYS A 251 -13.17 -19.01 0.38
CA LYS A 251 -12.66 -19.24 1.74
C LYS A 251 -11.14 -19.10 1.81
N CYS A 252 -10.62 -19.01 3.02
CA CYS A 252 -9.20 -19.24 3.36
C CYS A 252 -9.03 -20.63 3.99
N SER A 253 -7.78 -20.98 4.32
CA SER A 253 -7.40 -22.27 4.91
C SER A 253 -8.32 -22.69 6.07
N CYS A 254 -8.50 -21.82 7.07
CA CYS A 254 -9.32 -22.14 8.25
C CYS A 254 -10.81 -22.35 7.92
N GLY A 255 -11.33 -21.64 6.91
CA GLY A 255 -12.73 -21.75 6.49
C GLY A 255 -13.01 -23.03 5.73
N GLN A 256 -11.99 -23.59 5.05
CA GLN A 256 -12.07 -24.91 4.45
C GLN A 256 -11.93 -26.02 5.50
N SER A 257 -11.06 -25.86 6.50
CA SER A 257 -10.93 -26.83 7.59
C SER A 257 -12.05 -26.72 8.65
N GLY A 258 -12.82 -25.64 8.65
CA GLY A 258 -13.89 -25.39 9.63
C GLY A 258 -13.36 -25.02 11.02
N THR A 259 -12.13 -24.49 11.11
CA THR A 259 -11.47 -24.18 12.39
C THR A 259 -11.58 -22.71 12.80
N CYS A 260 -12.12 -21.85 11.94
CA CYS A 260 -12.44 -20.46 12.27
C CYS A 260 -13.95 -20.22 12.30
N SER A 261 -14.35 -19.15 12.98
CA SER A 261 -15.75 -18.69 12.97
C SER A 261 -16.01 -17.87 11.71
N GLY A 262 -16.73 -18.45 10.74
CA GLY A 262 -17.04 -17.80 9.46
C GLY A 262 -16.25 -18.37 8.28
N ARG A 263 -16.04 -17.56 7.24
CA ARG A 263 -15.27 -17.95 6.05
C ARG A 263 -13.78 -17.82 6.28
N CYS A 264 -13.37 -16.84 7.08
CA CYS A 264 -11.99 -16.57 7.46
C CYS A 264 -11.82 -16.04 8.87
N ASN A 265 -10.59 -16.07 9.41
CA ASN A 265 -10.32 -15.48 10.71
C ASN A 265 -10.61 -13.98 10.69
N CYS A 266 -10.19 -13.27 9.64
CA CYS A 266 -10.43 -11.84 9.47
C CYS A 266 -11.91 -11.45 9.40
N ASP A 267 -12.79 -12.39 9.05
CA ASP A 267 -14.22 -12.12 8.94
C ASP A 267 -14.94 -12.09 10.30
N ALA A 268 -14.23 -12.38 11.40
CA ALA A 268 -14.81 -12.33 12.74
C ALA A 268 -15.20 -10.91 13.18
N ASN A 269 -14.51 -9.89 12.66
CA ASN A 269 -14.80 -8.46 12.89
C ASN A 269 -15.06 -8.09 14.37
N ASP A 270 -14.18 -8.54 15.26
CA ASP A 270 -14.36 -8.52 16.72
C ASP A 270 -13.36 -7.63 17.48
N SER A 271 -12.87 -6.58 16.81
CA SER A 271 -11.92 -5.59 17.34
C SER A 271 -10.63 -6.20 17.92
N THR A 272 -10.23 -7.34 17.35
CA THR A 272 -8.99 -8.04 17.71
C THR A 272 -8.15 -8.22 16.44
N TRP A 273 -6.83 -8.11 16.57
CA TRP A 273 -5.92 -8.43 15.47
C TRP A 273 -6.01 -9.91 15.12
N ARG A 274 -6.33 -10.20 13.87
CA ARG A 274 -6.42 -11.54 13.31
C ARG A 274 -5.56 -11.66 12.08
N GLU A 275 -5.38 -12.89 11.62
CA GLU A 275 -4.54 -13.20 10.46
C GLU A 275 -5.15 -14.32 9.64
N ASP A 276 -5.13 -14.14 8.32
CA ASP A 276 -5.26 -15.23 7.37
C ASP A 276 -4.03 -15.27 6.46
N SER A 277 -3.30 -16.38 6.54
CA SER A 277 -2.09 -16.63 5.77
C SER A 277 -2.07 -18.04 5.20
N GLY A 278 -1.32 -18.21 4.11
CA GLY A 278 -1.06 -19.51 3.51
C GLY A 278 -0.46 -19.40 2.12
N PHE A 279 -0.15 -20.56 1.54
CA PHE A 279 0.33 -20.63 0.16
C PHE A 279 -0.82 -20.63 -0.82
N LEU A 280 -0.73 -19.77 -1.83
CA LEU A 280 -1.44 -19.90 -3.09
C LEU A 280 -0.67 -20.93 -3.92
N SER A 281 -1.29 -22.06 -4.25
CA SER A 281 -0.62 -23.19 -4.91
C SER A 281 -1.27 -23.62 -6.23
N HIS A 282 -2.33 -22.94 -6.66
CA HIS A 282 -2.93 -23.19 -7.97
C HIS A 282 -2.10 -22.49 -9.06
N LYS A 283 -1.29 -23.28 -9.77
CA LYS A 283 -0.36 -22.81 -10.80
C LYS A 283 -1.02 -21.95 -11.89
N GLY A 284 -2.27 -22.26 -12.26
CA GLY A 284 -3.02 -21.55 -13.29
C GLY A 284 -3.35 -20.10 -12.94
N ASP A 285 -3.34 -19.74 -11.64
CA ASP A 285 -3.69 -18.40 -11.19
C ASP A 285 -2.45 -17.55 -10.81
N LEU A 286 -1.28 -18.18 -10.62
CA LEU A 286 -0.04 -17.51 -10.23
C LEU A 286 0.71 -16.90 -11.44
N PRO A 287 1.59 -15.91 -11.22
CA PRO A 287 1.84 -15.15 -9.99
C PRO A 287 0.70 -14.19 -9.59
N VAL A 288 0.77 -13.68 -8.35
CA VAL A 288 -0.08 -12.56 -7.90
C VAL A 288 0.36 -11.24 -8.55
N THR A 289 -0.53 -10.54 -9.25
CA THR A 289 -0.22 -9.27 -9.93
C THR A 289 -0.68 -8.03 -9.16
N GLN A 290 -1.67 -8.18 -8.28
CA GLN A 290 -2.19 -7.08 -7.49
C GLN A 290 -2.84 -7.58 -6.21
N LEU A 291 -2.76 -6.78 -5.15
CA LEU A 291 -3.45 -7.00 -3.88
C LEU A 291 -4.49 -5.90 -3.68
N ARG A 292 -5.69 -6.29 -3.26
CA ARG A 292 -6.84 -5.41 -3.08
C ARG A 292 -7.39 -5.59 -1.68
N PHE A 293 -7.61 -4.49 -0.98
CA PHE A 293 -8.21 -4.50 0.36
C PHE A 293 -9.24 -3.38 0.46
N GLY A 294 -10.30 -3.61 1.21
CA GLY A 294 -11.36 -2.65 1.52
C GLY A 294 -11.67 -2.71 3.00
N ASP A 295 -12.77 -2.10 3.44
CA ASP A 295 -13.17 -2.12 4.86
C ASP A 295 -12.06 -1.58 5.76
N THR A 296 -11.55 -0.38 5.43
CA THR A 296 -10.46 0.29 6.15
C THR A 296 -10.75 1.77 6.41
N ASN A 297 -12.02 2.16 6.35
CA ASN A 297 -12.46 3.54 6.44
C ASN A 297 -12.88 3.95 7.85
N GLY A 298 -13.25 3.00 8.71
CA GLY A 298 -13.54 3.22 10.12
C GLY A 298 -12.28 3.60 10.90
N SER A 299 -12.44 4.25 12.06
CA SER A 299 -11.31 4.70 12.89
C SER A 299 -10.42 3.56 13.37
N VAL A 300 -11.01 2.37 13.53
CA VAL A 300 -10.33 1.16 14.01
C VAL A 300 -10.12 0.12 12.90
N GLU A 301 -10.52 0.40 11.66
CA GLU A 301 -10.45 -0.58 10.57
C GLU A 301 -9.12 -0.46 9.83
N GLU A 302 -8.24 -1.44 9.99
CA GLU A 302 -6.93 -1.42 9.35
C GLU A 302 -6.38 -2.83 9.15
N GLY A 303 -5.32 -2.94 8.36
CA GLY A 303 -4.64 -4.19 8.18
C GLY A 303 -3.21 -4.05 7.69
N TYR A 304 -2.54 -5.17 7.52
CA TYR A 304 -1.24 -5.27 6.91
C TYR A 304 -1.21 -6.45 5.96
N HIS A 305 -0.66 -6.26 4.76
CA HIS A 305 -0.44 -7.36 3.84
C HIS A 305 1.04 -7.69 3.71
N THR A 306 1.33 -8.94 3.35
CA THR A 306 2.66 -9.41 2.99
C THR A 306 2.53 -10.44 1.89
N LEU A 307 3.39 -10.35 0.87
CA LEU A 307 3.45 -11.29 -0.24
C LEU A 307 4.87 -11.85 -0.39
N GLY A 308 5.00 -13.18 -0.32
CA GLY A 308 6.26 -13.87 -0.51
C GLY A 308 6.69 -13.97 -1.97
N LYS A 309 7.96 -14.33 -2.19
CA LYS A 309 8.46 -14.69 -3.52
C LYS A 309 7.61 -15.79 -4.14
N LEU A 310 7.54 -15.82 -5.46
CA LEU A 310 7.05 -16.99 -6.18
C LEU A 310 8.13 -18.07 -6.12
N ILE A 311 7.76 -19.25 -5.62
CA ILE A 311 8.64 -20.39 -5.45
C ILE A 311 8.17 -21.47 -6.42
N CYS A 312 9.04 -21.89 -7.33
CA CYS A 312 8.73 -22.91 -8.32
C CYS A 312 9.70 -24.09 -8.18
N TYR A 313 9.15 -25.30 -8.18
CA TYR A 313 9.89 -26.55 -8.12
C TYR A 313 9.92 -27.19 -9.52
N PRO A 314 10.92 -28.01 -9.85
CA PRO A 314 10.96 -28.79 -11.07
C PRO A 314 9.70 -29.66 -11.25
#